data_AF-A0A1I5LMX8-F1
#
_entry.id   AF-A0A1I5LMX8-F1
#
_cell.length_a   1.000
_cell.length_b   1.000
_cell.length_c   1.000
_cell.angle_alpha   90.00
_cell.angle_beta   90.00
_cell.angle_gamma   90.00
#
_symmetry.space_group_name_H-M   'P 1'
#
loop_
_entity.id
_entity.type
_entity.pdbx_description
1 polymer ?
#
loop_
_entity_poly.entity_id
_entity_poly.type
_entity_poly.pdbx_seq_one_letter_code
_entity_poly.pdbx_strand_id
1 'polypeptide(L)'
;MELDLKILKPQERVSLQLRLLYEKAGFCKYHMGRFEEYGLYQENRRFLSSEQVITFTDLDGRLLALKPDVTLSIAKNAQVDPGGCGRYYYAENVYRPSLESHTFREISQMGLECIGAVDGAATAQTVSLALQSLALTEREFVLEMSHMGFVTGLFDAVGAPEGIRARLLNCIRDKNTHELQRAAAEAGLSRQGIDALCRLAALTGDWESVLAAAEPLALNAAMGAALAELRTLCEMLAGQGQTGNLRLDLSLVNDMEYYNGLVIQGYLAGLPRAVLKGGRYDPLAEQFRPGAKAIGFGLYLDELDRLSDVPTEETGGKVMLNVALPKGRLGDKVYNLLSGVGYGCPENYNETRKLVVENPEAGIRYFLVKPSDVAIYVEHGAADIGIVGKDILAESGADVYELLDTGLGKCRMCVAGPEDFREDQSRALRVATKFVNIAKAYYAAQGRDIDIIKLNGSIELAPILGLSDVIVDIVETGTTLKENNLKVLTEFMPISARFIANRASYQFKRGEIDTLLQKLTEVTNV
;
A
#
# COMPACT_ATOMS: atom_id res chain seq x y z
N MET A 1 16.72 40.74 -13.31
CA MET A 1 15.62 40.01 -13.97
C MET A 1 15.15 38.98 -12.96
N GLU A 2 14.05 39.24 -12.26
CA GLU A 2 13.43 38.23 -11.40
C GLU A 2 12.69 37.24 -12.31
N LEU A 3 12.98 35.94 -12.16
CA LEU A 3 12.28 34.88 -12.87
C LEU A 3 10.89 34.70 -12.25
N ASP A 4 9.83 34.96 -13.01
CA ASP A 4 8.47 34.62 -12.58
C ASP A 4 8.26 33.11 -12.69
N LEU A 5 8.38 32.42 -11.56
CA LEU A 5 8.23 30.97 -11.47
C LEU A 5 6.78 30.49 -11.65
N LYS A 6 5.79 31.39 -11.68
CA LYS A 6 4.38 31.02 -11.89
C LYS A 6 4.07 30.58 -13.32
N ILE A 7 4.98 30.84 -14.26
CA ILE A 7 4.87 30.42 -15.66
C ILE A 7 5.20 28.92 -15.84
N LEU A 8 5.95 28.34 -14.89
CA LEU A 8 6.39 26.96 -14.93
C LEU A 8 5.27 26.00 -14.47
N LYS A 9 5.33 24.75 -14.94
CA LYS A 9 4.45 23.69 -14.41
C LYS A 9 4.72 23.47 -12.91
N PRO A 10 3.73 22.99 -12.14
CA PRO A 10 3.91 22.70 -10.71
C PRO A 10 5.16 21.85 -10.42
N GLN A 11 5.37 20.76 -11.19
CA GLN A 11 6.54 19.91 -11.10
C GLN A 11 7.86 20.68 -11.29
N GLU A 12 7.96 21.53 -12.32
CA GLU A 12 9.19 22.28 -12.63
C GLU A 12 9.51 23.30 -11.54
N ARG A 13 8.48 24.01 -11.05
CA ARG A 13 8.59 24.98 -9.97
C ARG A 13 9.10 24.31 -8.69
N VAL A 14 8.45 23.20 -8.29
CA VAL A 14 8.83 22.44 -7.11
C VAL A 14 10.25 21.88 -7.25
N SER A 15 10.61 21.30 -8.40
CA SER A 15 11.96 20.77 -8.65
C SER A 15 13.07 21.83 -8.46
N LEU A 16 12.85 23.05 -8.97
CA LEU A 16 13.80 24.15 -8.78
C LEU A 16 13.90 24.59 -7.30
N GLN A 17 12.76 24.69 -6.61
CA GLN A 17 12.74 25.06 -5.19
C GLN A 17 13.40 24.00 -4.31
N LEU A 18 13.14 22.71 -4.58
CA LEU A 18 13.77 21.58 -3.88
C LEU A 18 15.28 21.58 -4.07
N ARG A 19 15.76 21.87 -5.29
CA ARG A 19 17.19 21.99 -5.54
C ARG A 19 17.83 23.04 -4.64
N LEU A 20 17.25 24.23 -4.58
CA LEU A 20 17.74 25.32 -3.73
C LEU A 20 17.67 24.95 -2.25
N LEU A 21 16.61 24.27 -1.83
CA LEU A 21 16.43 23.79 -0.46
C LEU A 21 17.56 22.83 -0.05
N TYR A 22 17.82 21.82 -0.89
CA TYR A 22 18.81 20.79 -0.59
C TYR A 22 20.25 21.33 -0.63
N GLU A 23 20.58 22.16 -1.63
CA GLU A 23 21.91 22.77 -1.71
C GLU A 23 22.18 23.69 -0.49
N LYS A 24 21.18 24.47 -0.03
CA LYS A 24 21.29 25.28 1.20
C LYS A 24 21.45 24.44 2.47
N ALA A 25 20.88 23.24 2.48
CA ALA A 25 21.00 22.30 3.58
C ALA A 25 22.32 21.50 3.57
N GLY A 26 23.22 21.77 2.61
CA GLY A 26 24.52 21.13 2.51
C GLY A 26 24.53 19.79 1.76
N PHE A 27 23.49 19.51 0.97
CA PHE A 27 23.45 18.32 0.11
C PHE A 27 24.08 18.62 -1.25
N CYS A 28 24.85 17.67 -1.76
CA CYS A 28 25.49 17.77 -3.07
C CYS A 28 24.68 17.02 -4.13
N LYS A 29 24.61 17.57 -5.35
CA LYS A 29 23.93 16.88 -6.45
C LYS A 29 24.71 15.64 -6.85
N TYR A 30 24.08 14.48 -6.73
CA TYR A 30 24.62 13.24 -7.26
C TYR A 30 24.34 13.16 -8.77
N HIS A 31 25.38 12.89 -9.55
CA HIS A 31 25.27 12.75 -11.00
C HIS A 31 25.35 11.28 -11.37
N MET A 32 24.31 10.78 -12.04
CA MET A 32 24.17 9.36 -12.37
C MET A 32 24.35 9.14 -13.87
N GLY A 33 25.01 8.05 -14.26
CA GLY A 33 24.96 7.57 -15.65
C GLY A 33 23.56 7.05 -15.95
N ARG A 34 23.04 7.15 -17.18
CA ARG A 34 21.65 6.70 -17.47
C ARG A 34 21.47 5.19 -17.41
N PHE A 35 22.55 4.44 -17.58
CA PHE A 35 22.58 2.99 -17.69
C PHE A 35 23.50 2.40 -16.61
N GLU A 36 23.17 1.22 -16.11
CA GLU A 36 24.01 0.47 -15.17
C GLU A 36 24.07 -1.01 -15.56
N GLU A 37 25.13 -1.71 -15.15
CA GLU A 37 25.25 -3.14 -15.39
C GLU A 37 24.12 -3.90 -14.68
N TYR A 38 23.40 -4.75 -15.43
CA TYR A 38 22.25 -5.49 -14.90
C TYR A 38 22.61 -6.38 -13.68
N GLY A 39 23.87 -6.85 -13.63
CA GLY A 39 24.37 -7.65 -12.51
C GLY A 39 24.16 -6.98 -11.14
N LEU A 40 24.29 -5.65 -11.07
CA LEU A 40 24.03 -4.90 -9.84
C LEU A 40 22.59 -5.12 -9.33
N TYR A 41 21.61 -5.03 -10.21
CA TYR A 41 20.20 -5.24 -9.85
C TYR A 41 19.88 -6.71 -9.60
N GLN A 42 20.49 -7.62 -10.36
CA GLN A 42 20.32 -9.05 -10.19
C GLN A 42 20.82 -9.56 -8.83
N GLU A 43 21.97 -9.06 -8.37
CA GLU A 43 22.55 -9.43 -7.07
C GLU A 43 21.80 -8.83 -5.88
N ASN A 44 21.01 -7.77 -6.12
CA ASN A 44 20.36 -6.97 -5.09
C ASN A 44 18.83 -6.97 -5.20
N ARG A 45 18.24 -8.04 -5.77
CA ARG A 45 16.79 -8.14 -6.03
C ARG A 45 15.92 -7.88 -4.81
N ARG A 46 16.35 -8.32 -3.62
CA ARG A 46 15.67 -8.09 -2.33
C ARG A 46 15.46 -6.61 -1.97
N PHE A 47 16.21 -5.71 -2.59
CA PHE A 47 16.10 -4.26 -2.35
C PHE A 47 15.33 -3.52 -3.46
N LEU A 48 14.77 -4.26 -4.42
CA LEU A 48 14.02 -3.68 -5.52
C LEU A 48 12.53 -3.83 -5.27
N SER A 49 11.78 -2.77 -5.57
CA SER A 49 10.31 -2.82 -5.55
C SER A 49 9.71 -3.69 -6.66
N SER A 50 10.50 -4.08 -7.67
CA SER A 50 10.11 -5.02 -8.72
C SER A 50 11.33 -5.77 -9.25
N GLU A 51 11.17 -7.08 -9.47
CA GLU A 51 12.20 -7.91 -10.12
C GLU A 51 12.27 -7.67 -11.64
N GLN A 52 11.24 -7.06 -12.24
CA GLN A 52 11.20 -6.81 -13.68
C GLN A 52 11.98 -5.53 -14.02
N VAL A 53 13.08 -5.70 -14.74
CA VAL A 53 13.97 -4.62 -15.16
C VAL A 53 14.11 -4.64 -16.67
N ILE A 54 14.04 -3.47 -17.31
CA ILE A 54 14.31 -3.37 -18.75
C ILE A 54 15.82 -3.55 -18.95
N THR A 55 16.19 -4.54 -19.76
CA THR A 55 17.59 -4.85 -20.09
C THR A 55 17.86 -4.69 -21.58
N PHE A 56 19.10 -4.35 -21.91
CA PHE A 56 19.58 -4.25 -23.28
C PHE A 56 21.08 -4.55 -23.33
N THR A 57 21.60 -4.89 -24.50
CA THR A 57 23.01 -5.24 -24.69
C THR A 57 23.79 -4.00 -25.12
N ASP A 58 24.91 -3.73 -24.46
CA ASP A 58 25.84 -2.66 -24.83
C ASP A 58 26.71 -3.05 -26.03
N LEU A 59 27.43 -2.08 -26.58
CA LEU A 59 28.33 -2.25 -27.74
C LEU A 59 29.43 -3.30 -27.52
N ASP A 60 29.80 -3.57 -26.27
CA ASP A 60 30.80 -4.57 -25.90
C ASP A 60 30.20 -5.92 -25.45
N GLY A 61 28.88 -6.09 -25.59
CA GLY A 61 28.16 -7.31 -25.26
C GLY A 61 27.71 -7.42 -23.79
N ARG A 62 28.05 -6.45 -22.93
CA ARG A 62 27.54 -6.45 -21.55
C ARG A 62 26.05 -6.19 -21.50
N LEU A 63 25.37 -6.78 -20.52
CA LEU A 63 23.96 -6.53 -20.28
C LEU A 63 23.81 -5.32 -19.37
N LEU A 64 23.21 -4.26 -19.89
CA LEU A 64 22.85 -3.05 -19.17
C LEU A 64 21.35 -3.05 -18.84
N ALA A 65 20.99 -2.24 -17.86
CA ALA A 65 19.63 -2.02 -17.44
C ALA A 65 19.27 -0.54 -17.45
N LEU A 66 18.00 -0.24 -17.79
CA LEU A 66 17.40 1.03 -17.40
C LEU A 66 17.06 0.96 -15.91
N LYS A 67 17.33 2.04 -15.18
CA LYS A 67 17.28 2.04 -13.72
C LYS A 67 15.86 1.80 -13.21
N PRO A 68 15.62 0.74 -12.41
CA PRO A 68 14.38 0.57 -11.67
C PRO A 68 14.37 1.36 -10.35
N ASP A 69 15.56 1.75 -9.88
CA ASP A 69 15.80 2.39 -8.60
C ASP A 69 17.04 3.31 -8.64
N VAL A 70 17.06 4.35 -7.81
CA VAL A 70 18.15 5.33 -7.70
C VAL A 70 19.02 5.08 -6.47
N THR A 71 18.41 4.68 -5.35
CA THR A 71 19.10 4.55 -4.07
C THR A 71 20.20 3.48 -4.13
N LEU A 72 19.96 2.35 -4.82
CA LEU A 72 20.97 1.29 -4.99
C LEU A 72 22.27 1.81 -5.61
N SER A 73 22.14 2.61 -6.66
CA SER A 73 23.25 3.18 -7.40
C SER A 73 24.02 4.22 -6.58
N ILE A 74 23.32 5.04 -5.79
CA ILE A 74 23.94 6.00 -4.85
C ILE A 74 24.64 5.24 -3.72
N ALA A 75 23.97 4.25 -3.13
CA ALA A 75 24.51 3.40 -2.08
C ALA A 75 25.83 2.75 -2.52
N LYS A 76 25.92 2.24 -3.75
CA LYS A 76 27.16 1.64 -4.27
C LYS A 76 28.26 2.67 -4.56
N ASN A 77 27.93 3.77 -5.24
CA ASN A 77 28.92 4.59 -5.94
C ASN A 77 29.24 5.94 -5.26
N ALA A 78 28.46 6.36 -4.25
CA ALA A 78 28.70 7.61 -3.54
C ALA A 78 30.07 7.68 -2.83
N GLN A 79 30.69 8.86 -2.80
CA GLN A 79 31.98 9.08 -2.17
C GLN A 79 31.83 9.61 -0.75
N VAL A 80 31.87 8.72 0.23
CA VAL A 80 31.73 9.09 1.64
C VAL A 80 33.09 9.08 2.33
N ASP A 81 33.48 10.20 2.95
CA ASP A 81 34.70 10.29 3.73
C ASP A 81 34.66 9.32 4.92
N PRO A 82 35.80 8.72 5.34
CA PRO A 82 35.85 7.83 6.50
C PRO A 82 35.32 8.51 7.77
N GLY A 83 34.31 7.90 8.41
CA GLY A 83 33.65 8.46 9.59
C GLY A 83 32.71 9.64 9.30
N GLY A 84 32.56 10.03 8.05
CA GLY A 84 31.64 11.07 7.61
C GLY A 84 30.25 10.55 7.25
N CYS A 85 29.33 11.50 7.05
CA CYS A 85 28.00 11.25 6.49
C CYS A 85 27.90 11.98 5.16
N GLY A 86 27.94 11.23 4.05
CA GLY A 86 27.68 11.77 2.72
C GLY A 86 26.23 12.23 2.62
N ARG A 87 26.00 13.39 2.00
CA ARG A 87 24.68 14.03 1.84
C ARG A 87 24.47 14.32 0.36
N TYR A 88 23.60 13.56 -0.27
CA TYR A 88 23.36 13.61 -1.71
C TYR A 88 21.92 13.88 -2.02
N TYR A 89 21.65 14.64 -3.07
CA TYR A 89 20.31 14.71 -3.66
C TYR A 89 20.38 14.38 -5.15
N TYR A 90 19.27 13.89 -5.70
CA TYR A 90 19.15 13.46 -7.08
C TYR A 90 17.85 13.95 -7.69
N ALA A 91 17.79 14.04 -9.01
CA ALA A 91 16.59 14.30 -9.79
C ALA A 91 16.67 13.44 -11.05
N GLU A 92 15.96 12.31 -11.06
CA GLU A 92 16.15 11.22 -12.02
C GLU A 92 14.81 10.57 -12.39
N ASN A 93 14.79 9.92 -13.55
CA ASN A 93 13.67 9.10 -13.97
C ASN A 93 14.00 7.62 -13.75
N VAL A 94 13.05 6.86 -13.20
CA VAL A 94 13.14 5.39 -13.04
C VAL A 94 12.06 4.69 -13.84
N TYR A 95 12.32 3.44 -14.19
CA TYR A 95 11.45 2.66 -15.09
C TYR A 95 10.96 1.41 -14.36
N ARG A 96 9.64 1.32 -14.14
CA ARG A 96 9.02 0.20 -13.40
C ARG A 96 7.83 -0.36 -14.17
N PRO A 97 7.52 -1.66 -14.05
CA PRO A 97 6.32 -2.21 -14.66
C PRO A 97 5.07 -1.59 -14.04
N SER A 98 4.06 -1.35 -14.87
CA SER A 98 2.71 -0.95 -14.48
C SER A 98 1.79 -2.16 -14.62
N LEU A 99 1.16 -2.57 -13.52
CA LEU A 99 0.17 -3.65 -13.52
C LEU A 99 -1.09 -3.26 -14.30
N GLU A 100 -1.46 -1.98 -14.28
CA GLU A 100 -2.65 -1.45 -14.96
C GLU A 100 -2.52 -1.50 -16.49
N SER A 101 -1.38 -1.03 -17.01
CA SER A 101 -1.16 -0.92 -18.47
C SER A 101 -0.47 -2.14 -19.08
N HIS A 102 0.02 -3.06 -18.25
CA HIS A 102 0.89 -4.17 -18.66
C HIS A 102 2.11 -3.72 -19.49
N THR A 103 2.62 -2.51 -19.19
CA THR A 103 3.81 -1.91 -19.83
C THR A 103 4.70 -1.27 -18.78
N PHE A 104 5.94 -0.90 -19.15
CA PHE A 104 6.78 -0.08 -18.27
C PHE A 104 6.31 1.38 -18.28
N ARG A 105 6.35 1.98 -17.10
CA ARG A 105 6.12 3.41 -16.87
C ARG A 105 7.43 4.07 -16.49
N GLU A 106 7.66 5.27 -17.04
CA GLU A 106 8.67 6.21 -16.57
C GLU A 106 8.12 7.00 -15.38
N ILE A 107 8.92 7.10 -14.32
CA ILE A 107 8.55 7.76 -13.06
C ILE A 107 9.61 8.81 -12.75
N SER A 108 9.23 10.09 -12.77
CA SER A 108 10.12 11.18 -12.36
C SER A 108 10.13 11.34 -10.85
N GLN A 109 11.32 11.34 -10.26
CA GLN A 109 11.50 11.51 -8.82
C GLN A 109 12.68 12.40 -8.46
N MET A 110 12.54 13.09 -7.35
CA MET A 110 13.59 13.90 -6.75
C MET A 110 13.71 13.55 -5.28
N GLY A 111 14.91 13.24 -4.82
CA GLY A 111 15.13 12.73 -3.47
C GLY A 111 16.48 13.06 -2.91
N LEU A 112 16.72 12.62 -1.69
CA LEU A 112 18.00 12.75 -1.01
C LEU A 112 18.36 11.51 -0.23
N GLU A 113 19.67 11.30 -0.07
CA GLU A 113 20.28 10.16 0.60
C GLU A 113 21.38 10.66 1.54
N CYS A 114 21.32 10.20 2.79
CA CYS A 114 22.37 10.33 3.79
C CYS A 114 23.00 8.94 3.98
N ILE A 115 24.31 8.79 3.75
CA ILE A 115 24.99 7.48 3.82
C ILE A 115 26.30 7.62 4.60
N GLY A 116 26.61 6.66 5.48
CA GLY A 116 27.83 6.61 6.27
C GLY A 116 27.54 6.68 7.77
N ALA A 117 28.18 7.59 8.49
CA ALA A 117 27.95 7.83 9.91
C ALA A 117 26.65 8.63 10.14
N VAL A 118 25.49 8.01 9.87
CA VAL A 118 24.17 8.62 10.09
C VAL A 118 23.82 8.61 11.58
N ASP A 119 23.70 9.79 12.17
CA ASP A 119 23.31 10.02 13.55
C ASP A 119 21.88 10.59 13.67
N GLY A 120 21.47 10.92 14.89
CA GLY A 120 20.15 11.52 15.15
C GLY A 120 19.97 12.89 14.49
N ALA A 121 21.03 13.69 14.36
CA ALA A 121 20.98 14.99 13.71
C ALA A 121 20.79 14.87 12.19
N ALA A 122 21.51 13.95 11.54
CA ALA A 122 21.31 13.63 10.13
C ALA A 122 19.89 13.10 9.88
N THR A 123 19.39 12.24 10.76
CA THR A 123 18.02 11.70 10.69
C THR A 123 16.97 12.82 10.80
N ALA A 124 17.10 13.71 11.79
CA ALA A 124 16.21 14.85 11.97
C ALA A 124 16.27 15.84 10.79
N GLN A 125 17.48 16.08 10.24
CA GLN A 125 17.64 16.89 9.05
C GLN A 125 16.92 16.29 7.84
N THR A 126 17.06 14.98 7.61
CA THR A 126 16.38 14.28 6.50
C THR A 126 14.86 14.39 6.62
N VAL A 127 14.30 14.18 7.81
CA VAL A 127 12.84 14.29 8.02
C VAL A 127 12.36 15.74 7.93
N SER A 128 13.12 16.70 8.46
CA SER A 128 12.83 18.13 8.29
C SER A 128 12.80 18.53 6.82
N LEU A 129 13.74 18.04 6.01
CA LEU A 129 13.76 18.27 4.58
C LEU A 129 12.58 17.60 3.87
N ALA A 130 12.12 16.43 4.31
CA ALA A 130 10.91 15.81 3.78
C ALA A 130 9.66 16.68 4.03
N LEU A 131 9.49 17.20 5.25
CA LEU A 131 8.41 18.13 5.61
C LEU A 131 8.47 19.42 4.78
N GLN A 132 9.66 20.01 4.66
CA GLN A 132 9.85 21.23 3.86
C GLN A 132 9.59 20.97 2.37
N SER A 133 9.94 19.78 1.86
CA SER A 133 9.71 19.38 0.47
C SER A 133 8.21 19.30 0.16
N LEU A 134 7.42 18.73 1.06
CA LEU A 134 5.96 18.70 0.93
C LEU A 134 5.36 20.10 1.05
N ALA A 135 5.86 20.93 1.97
CA ALA A 135 5.38 22.30 2.15
C ALA A 135 5.58 23.18 0.90
N LEU A 136 6.65 22.96 0.13
CA LEU A 136 6.91 23.68 -1.13
C LEU A 136 5.87 23.40 -2.22
N THR A 137 5.04 22.37 -2.07
CA THR A 137 3.92 22.10 -2.98
C THR A 137 2.74 23.07 -2.78
N GLU A 138 2.74 23.84 -1.68
CA GLU A 138 1.68 24.79 -1.31
C GLU A 138 0.29 24.14 -1.16
N ARG A 139 0.26 22.84 -0.85
CA ARG A 139 -0.95 22.06 -0.57
C ARG A 139 -0.98 21.64 0.89
N GLU A 140 -2.18 21.34 1.39
CA GLU A 140 -2.33 20.62 2.64
C GLU A 140 -1.65 19.25 2.50
N PHE A 141 -0.89 18.86 3.52
CA PHE A 141 -0.10 17.63 3.49
C PHE A 141 -0.02 16.98 4.87
N VAL A 142 0.27 15.68 4.85
CA VAL A 142 0.58 14.89 6.05
C VAL A 142 1.86 14.11 5.78
N LEU A 143 2.80 14.14 6.73
CA LEU A 143 3.93 13.20 6.76
C LEU A 143 3.68 12.20 7.88
N GLU A 144 3.43 10.95 7.51
CA GLU A 144 3.35 9.83 8.44
C GLU A 144 4.74 9.24 8.70
N MET A 145 4.98 8.83 9.94
CA MET A 145 6.18 8.11 10.33
C MET A 145 5.88 6.87 11.17
N SER A 146 6.76 5.88 11.04
CA SER A 146 6.75 4.63 11.79
C SER A 146 8.17 4.17 12.07
N HIS A 147 8.32 3.08 12.81
CA HIS A 147 9.62 2.47 13.08
C HIS A 147 9.54 0.94 13.03
N MET A 148 10.27 0.34 12.07
CA MET A 148 10.23 -1.10 11.83
C MET A 148 10.66 -1.93 13.04
N GLY A 149 11.64 -1.43 13.81
CA GLY A 149 12.06 -2.06 15.07
C GLY A 149 10.95 -2.24 16.12
N PHE A 150 9.88 -1.43 16.07
CA PHE A 150 8.73 -1.61 16.95
C PHE A 150 7.87 -2.80 16.49
N VAL A 151 7.60 -2.88 15.19
CA VAL A 151 6.76 -3.94 14.59
C VAL A 151 7.47 -5.30 14.63
N THR A 152 8.74 -5.36 14.23
CA THR A 152 9.54 -6.59 14.31
C THR A 152 9.75 -7.03 15.75
N GLY A 153 10.05 -6.08 16.64
CA GLY A 153 10.16 -6.34 18.07
C GLY A 153 8.86 -6.90 18.66
N LEU A 154 7.69 -6.44 18.20
CA LEU A 154 6.42 -7.00 18.63
C LEU A 154 6.23 -8.45 18.13
N PHE A 155 6.59 -8.75 16.88
CA PHE A 155 6.57 -10.13 16.39
C PHE A 155 7.45 -11.07 17.21
N ASP A 156 8.63 -10.61 17.61
CA ASP A 156 9.51 -11.38 18.49
C ASP A 156 8.89 -11.58 19.87
N ALA A 157 8.31 -10.53 20.46
CA ALA A 157 7.70 -10.59 21.78
C ALA A 157 6.47 -11.53 21.85
N VAL A 158 5.66 -11.58 20.80
CA VAL A 158 4.49 -12.47 20.73
C VAL A 158 4.83 -13.88 20.24
N GLY A 159 6.09 -14.14 19.86
CA GLY A 159 6.53 -15.43 19.36
C GLY A 159 5.99 -15.78 17.97
N ALA A 160 5.81 -14.79 17.09
CA ALA A 160 5.29 -15.02 15.74
C ALA A 160 6.28 -15.86 14.89
N PRO A 161 5.87 -17.02 14.36
CA PRO A 161 6.73 -17.85 13.51
C PRO A 161 7.19 -17.13 12.25
N GLU A 162 8.44 -17.34 11.83
CA GLU A 162 9.03 -16.64 10.67
C GLU A 162 8.18 -16.78 9.39
N GLY A 163 7.69 -17.99 9.10
CA GLY A 163 6.88 -18.29 7.92
C GLY A 163 5.52 -17.56 7.85
N ILE A 164 5.00 -17.03 8.97
CA ILE A 164 3.73 -16.26 8.97
C ILE A 164 3.95 -14.75 9.03
N ARG A 165 5.16 -14.27 9.40
CA ARG A 165 5.43 -12.84 9.62
C ARG A 165 5.07 -11.97 8.43
N ALA A 166 5.40 -12.40 7.21
CA ALA A 166 5.05 -11.66 5.99
C ALA A 166 3.53 -11.52 5.81
N ARG A 167 2.75 -12.57 6.11
CA ARG A 167 1.28 -12.52 6.06
C ARG A 167 0.70 -11.60 7.14
N LEU A 168 1.17 -11.71 8.38
CA LEU A 168 0.74 -10.82 9.47
C LEU A 168 1.05 -9.36 9.15
N LEU A 169 2.22 -9.11 8.55
CA LEU A 169 2.64 -7.78 8.16
C LEU A 169 1.74 -7.16 7.09
N ASN A 170 1.40 -7.91 6.04
CA ASN A 170 0.46 -7.45 5.04
C ASN A 170 -0.89 -7.08 5.68
N CYS A 171 -1.37 -7.87 6.64
CA CYS A 171 -2.57 -7.53 7.38
C CYS A 171 -2.42 -6.23 8.20
N ILE A 172 -1.28 -6.00 8.85
CA ILE A 172 -1.00 -4.75 9.58
C ILE A 172 -0.95 -3.56 8.62
N ARG A 173 -0.20 -3.69 7.52
CA ARG A 173 -0.08 -2.66 6.46
C ARG A 173 -1.44 -2.28 5.90
N ASP A 174 -2.32 -3.25 5.69
CA ASP A 174 -3.63 -3.04 5.09
C ASP A 174 -4.70 -2.71 6.16
N LYS A 175 -4.28 -2.54 7.43
CA LYS A 175 -5.15 -2.33 8.60
C LYS A 175 -6.28 -3.38 8.73
N ASN A 176 -6.02 -4.59 8.22
CA ASN A 176 -6.96 -5.70 8.20
C ASN A 176 -6.86 -6.54 9.48
N THR A 177 -7.53 -6.05 10.51
CA THR A 177 -7.52 -6.70 11.83
C THR A 177 -8.19 -8.07 11.82
N HIS A 178 -9.21 -8.30 10.99
CA HIS A 178 -9.89 -9.60 10.90
C HIS A 178 -8.98 -10.71 10.34
N GLU A 179 -8.29 -10.43 9.24
CA GLU A 179 -7.34 -11.38 8.66
C GLU A 179 -6.10 -11.52 9.56
N LEU A 180 -5.67 -10.46 10.23
CA LEU A 180 -4.59 -10.51 11.21
C LEU A 180 -4.92 -11.46 12.36
N GLN A 181 -6.12 -11.34 12.95
CA GLN A 181 -6.60 -12.23 14.01
C GLN A 181 -6.66 -13.68 13.55
N ARG A 182 -7.24 -13.92 12.37
CA ARG A 182 -7.36 -15.27 11.82
C ARG A 182 -6.00 -15.89 11.56
N ALA A 183 -5.11 -15.20 10.86
CA ALA A 183 -3.77 -15.69 10.54
C ALA A 183 -2.92 -15.94 11.79
N ALA A 184 -3.01 -15.05 12.79
CA ALA A 184 -2.30 -15.22 14.04
C ALA A 184 -2.85 -16.40 14.87
N ALA A 185 -4.17 -16.59 14.91
CA ALA A 185 -4.79 -17.73 15.57
C ALA A 185 -4.44 -19.07 14.88
N GLU A 186 -4.47 -19.12 13.54
CA GLU A 186 -4.03 -20.27 12.74
C GLU A 186 -2.58 -20.64 13.02
N ALA A 187 -1.72 -19.65 13.26
CA ALA A 187 -0.32 -19.84 13.63
C ALA A 187 -0.09 -20.16 15.12
N GLY A 188 -1.15 -20.27 15.92
CA GLY A 188 -1.06 -20.66 17.33
C GLY A 188 -0.62 -19.55 18.29
N LEU A 189 -0.71 -18.27 17.91
CA LEU A 189 -0.39 -17.16 18.80
C LEU A 189 -1.41 -17.07 19.95
N SER A 190 -0.94 -16.60 21.10
CA SER A 190 -1.80 -16.40 22.27
C SER A 190 -2.80 -15.27 22.04
N ARG A 191 -3.97 -15.32 22.70
CA ARG A 191 -4.97 -14.24 22.63
C ARG A 191 -4.38 -12.86 22.97
N GLN A 192 -3.52 -12.79 23.98
CA GLN A 192 -2.84 -11.55 24.34
C GLN A 192 -1.89 -11.06 23.23
N GLY A 193 -1.18 -11.97 22.57
CA GLY A 193 -0.34 -11.63 21.43
C GLY A 193 -1.15 -11.13 20.23
N ILE A 194 -2.28 -11.77 19.94
CA ILE A 194 -3.22 -11.34 18.89
C ILE A 194 -3.75 -9.94 19.20
N ASP A 195 -4.22 -9.71 20.42
CA ASP A 195 -4.74 -8.40 20.85
C ASP A 195 -3.66 -7.31 20.75
N ALA A 196 -2.41 -7.63 21.10
CA ALA A 196 -1.28 -6.69 20.97
C ALA A 196 -0.99 -6.34 19.50
N LEU A 197 -1.01 -7.32 18.59
CA LEU A 197 -0.84 -7.10 17.15
C LEU A 197 -1.97 -6.24 16.58
N CYS A 198 -3.22 -6.53 16.94
CA CYS A 198 -4.38 -5.75 16.45
C CYS A 198 -4.36 -4.30 16.93
N ARG A 199 -3.81 -4.03 18.13
CA ARG A 199 -3.68 -2.67 18.66
C ARG A 199 -2.78 -1.76 17.81
N LEU A 200 -1.84 -2.31 17.02
CA LEU A 200 -1.00 -1.51 16.13
C LEU A 200 -1.83 -0.64 15.18
N ALA A 201 -2.95 -1.17 14.65
CA ALA A 201 -3.82 -0.44 13.74
C ALA A 201 -4.43 0.82 14.34
N ALA A 202 -4.52 0.89 15.68
CA ALA A 202 -5.03 2.03 16.44
C ALA A 202 -3.93 3.01 16.89
N LEU A 203 -2.65 2.64 16.82
CA LEU A 203 -1.52 3.48 17.21
C LEU A 203 -1.15 4.46 16.09
N THR A 204 -2.08 5.36 15.79
CA THR A 204 -1.94 6.35 14.74
C THR A 204 -2.60 7.67 15.13
N GLY A 205 -1.92 8.80 14.88
CA GLY A 205 -2.37 10.12 15.30
C GLY A 205 -1.22 11.08 15.62
N ASP A 206 -1.46 12.00 16.56
CA ASP A 206 -0.43 12.90 17.07
C ASP A 206 0.67 12.11 17.81
N TRP A 207 1.90 12.59 17.68
CA TRP A 207 3.06 11.84 18.16
C TRP A 207 3.09 11.67 19.67
N GLU A 208 2.59 12.63 20.46
CA GLU A 208 2.56 12.54 21.92
C GLU A 208 1.61 11.44 22.40
N SER A 209 0.38 11.44 21.90
CA SER A 209 -0.64 10.45 22.25
C SER A 209 -0.26 9.06 21.75
N VAL A 210 0.28 8.94 20.54
CA VAL A 210 0.71 7.65 19.99
C VAL A 210 1.88 7.07 20.79
N LEU A 211 2.90 7.85 21.12
CA LEU A 211 4.02 7.35 21.92
C LEU A 211 3.57 6.94 23.33
N ALA A 212 2.68 7.72 23.96
CA ALA A 212 2.11 7.36 25.26
C ALA A 212 1.28 6.07 25.21
N ALA A 213 0.51 5.86 24.14
CA ALA A 213 -0.28 4.64 23.94
C ALA A 213 0.59 3.42 23.55
N ALA A 214 1.73 3.64 22.89
CA ALA A 214 2.65 2.60 22.46
C ALA A 214 3.59 2.12 23.58
N GLU A 215 3.88 2.96 24.58
CA GLU A 215 4.81 2.65 25.66
C GLU A 215 4.44 1.38 26.46
N PRO A 216 3.17 1.14 26.85
CA PRO A 216 2.75 -0.12 27.49
C PRO A 216 2.88 -1.36 26.59
N LEU A 217 3.00 -1.17 25.28
CA LEU A 217 3.17 -2.24 24.29
C LEU A 217 4.65 -2.50 23.98
N ALA A 218 5.60 -1.73 24.51
CA ALA A 218 7.02 -1.97 24.33
C ALA A 218 7.50 -3.15 25.20
N LEU A 219 7.29 -4.37 24.71
CA LEU A 219 7.51 -5.62 25.46
C LEU A 219 9.00 -6.04 25.55
N ASN A 220 9.89 -5.39 24.81
CA ASN A 220 11.32 -5.69 24.82
C ASN A 220 12.18 -4.44 24.53
N ALA A 221 13.50 -4.59 24.68
CA ALA A 221 14.46 -3.51 24.52
C ALA A 221 14.48 -2.91 23.10
N ALA A 222 14.25 -3.72 22.06
CA ALA A 222 14.22 -3.25 20.68
C ALA A 222 13.04 -2.30 20.44
N MET A 223 11.86 -2.66 20.96
CA MET A 223 10.67 -1.79 20.90
C MET A 223 10.88 -0.50 21.70
N GLY A 224 11.46 -0.59 22.90
CA GLY A 224 11.79 0.58 23.71
C GLY A 224 12.76 1.53 23.02
N ALA A 225 13.80 0.99 22.36
CA ALA A 225 14.75 1.77 21.57
C ALA A 225 14.09 2.47 20.38
N ALA A 226 13.20 1.77 19.68
CA ALA A 226 12.42 2.35 18.57
C ALA A 226 11.55 3.53 19.03
N LEU A 227 10.84 3.40 20.15
CA LEU A 227 10.04 4.50 20.70
C LEU A 227 10.92 5.66 21.19
N ALA A 228 12.07 5.39 21.78
CA ALA A 228 13.02 6.42 22.19
C ALA A 228 13.57 7.20 20.99
N GLU A 229 13.94 6.51 19.90
CA GLU A 229 14.38 7.16 18.66
C GLU A 229 13.29 8.05 18.05
N LEU A 230 12.04 7.55 17.97
CA LEU A 230 10.90 8.35 17.53
C LEU A 230 10.67 9.58 18.42
N ARG A 231 10.74 9.42 19.75
CA ARG A 231 10.55 10.51 20.72
C ARG A 231 11.59 11.61 20.50
N THR A 232 12.88 11.25 20.49
CA THR A 232 13.97 12.22 20.29
C THR A 232 13.84 12.95 18.96
N LEU A 233 13.50 12.23 17.89
CA LEU A 233 13.26 12.83 16.57
C LEU A 233 12.10 13.83 16.60
N CYS A 234 10.95 13.46 17.18
CA CYS A 234 9.79 14.34 17.30
C CYS A 234 10.09 15.58 18.14
N GLU A 235 10.84 15.46 19.25
CA GLU A 235 11.27 16.59 20.08
C GLU A 235 12.17 17.57 19.30
N MET A 236 13.12 17.05 18.50
CA MET A 236 13.96 17.87 17.64
C MET A 236 13.17 18.63 16.57
N LEU A 237 12.13 18.02 16.01
CA LEU A 237 11.23 18.66 15.03
C LEU A 237 10.27 19.65 15.70
N ALA A 238 9.81 19.36 16.92
CA ALA A 238 8.98 20.25 17.73
C ALA A 238 9.73 21.54 18.06
N GLY A 239 11.02 21.44 18.41
CA GLY A 239 11.90 22.59 18.60
C GLY A 239 12.06 23.50 17.38
N GLN A 240 11.73 23.00 16.18
CA GLN A 240 11.73 23.74 14.92
C GLN A 240 10.32 24.19 14.48
N GLY A 241 9.27 23.87 15.26
CA GLY A 241 7.87 24.16 14.92
C GLY A 241 7.32 23.33 13.75
N GLN A 242 7.89 22.16 13.48
CA GLN A 242 7.58 21.35 12.29
C GLN A 242 6.67 20.14 12.54
N THR A 243 6.03 20.06 13.71
CA THR A 243 5.18 18.91 14.08
C THR A 243 3.72 19.03 13.63
N GLY A 244 3.28 20.18 13.14
CA GLY A 244 1.86 20.42 12.82
C GLY A 244 1.26 19.47 11.77
N ASN A 245 2.07 19.03 10.81
CA ASN A 245 1.67 18.11 9.74
C ASN A 245 2.29 16.70 9.90
N LEU A 246 2.92 16.44 11.05
CA LEU A 246 3.55 15.17 11.37
C LEU A 246 2.54 14.25 12.06
N ARG A 247 2.48 13.00 11.64
CA ARG A 247 1.69 11.96 12.31
C ARG A 247 2.54 10.72 12.54
N LEU A 248 2.29 10.03 13.64
CA LEU A 248 2.80 8.68 13.83
C LEU A 248 1.73 7.69 13.40
N ASP A 249 2.13 6.60 12.76
CA ASP A 249 1.31 5.42 12.52
C ASP A 249 2.19 4.18 12.66
N LEU A 250 2.10 3.46 13.78
CA LEU A 250 2.93 2.27 14.01
C LEU A 250 2.47 1.03 13.24
N SER A 251 1.37 1.13 12.48
CA SER A 251 0.95 0.15 11.47
C SER A 251 1.45 0.49 10.06
N LEU A 252 2.04 1.68 9.85
CA LEU A 252 2.73 1.99 8.60
C LEU A 252 3.95 1.10 8.49
N VAL A 253 3.88 0.18 7.53
CA VAL A 253 4.92 -0.78 7.22
C VAL A 253 5.19 -0.77 5.72
N ASN A 254 6.46 -0.61 5.35
CA ASN A 254 6.93 -0.72 3.98
C ASN A 254 7.59 -2.10 3.76
N ASP A 255 8.27 -2.28 2.63
CA ASP A 255 9.08 -3.47 2.34
C ASP A 255 10.08 -3.75 3.48
N MET A 256 9.86 -4.84 4.23
CA MET A 256 10.72 -5.29 5.34
C MET A 256 12.14 -5.58 4.90
N GLU A 257 12.29 -6.01 3.64
CA GLU A 257 13.60 -6.35 3.08
C GLU A 257 14.41 -5.09 2.82
N TYR A 258 13.75 -3.92 2.70
CA TYR A 258 14.39 -2.66 2.39
C TYR A 258 14.62 -1.78 3.64
N TYR A 259 13.59 -1.58 4.47
CA TYR A 259 13.68 -0.67 5.63
C TYR A 259 13.83 -1.43 6.95
N ASN A 260 14.80 -1.02 7.77
CA ASN A 260 15.11 -1.65 9.06
C ASN A 260 14.93 -0.72 10.29
N GLY A 261 14.56 0.54 10.08
CA GLY A 261 14.41 1.54 11.14
C GLY A 261 13.22 2.47 10.91
N LEU A 262 13.47 3.77 10.96
CA LEU A 262 12.47 4.80 10.63
C LEU A 262 11.90 4.59 9.22
N VAL A 263 10.58 4.74 9.08
CA VAL A 263 9.88 4.74 7.79
C VAL A 263 9.04 6.00 7.71
N ILE A 264 9.03 6.66 6.55
CA ILE A 264 8.24 7.87 6.32
C ILE A 264 7.45 7.79 5.02
N GLN A 265 6.22 8.31 5.03
CA GLN A 265 5.38 8.50 3.84
C GLN A 265 4.71 9.86 3.88
N GLY A 266 4.72 10.58 2.76
CA GLY A 266 4.12 11.89 2.61
C GLY A 266 2.94 11.88 1.65
N TYR A 267 1.83 12.48 2.07
CA TYR A 267 0.58 12.58 1.32
C TYR A 267 0.23 14.06 1.09
N LEU A 268 -0.39 14.36 -0.05
CA LEU A 268 -0.95 15.67 -0.36
C LEU A 268 -2.46 15.55 -0.52
N ALA A 269 -3.20 16.52 0.01
CA ALA A 269 -4.64 16.57 -0.17
C ALA A 269 -5.01 16.63 -1.66
N GLY A 270 -6.00 15.83 -2.05
CA GLY A 270 -6.47 15.70 -3.43
C GLY A 270 -5.71 14.68 -4.28
N LEU A 271 -4.59 14.12 -3.81
CA LEU A 271 -3.91 13.02 -4.50
C LEU A 271 -4.24 11.67 -3.87
N PRO A 272 -4.34 10.59 -4.67
CA PRO A 272 -4.86 9.31 -4.21
C PRO A 272 -3.80 8.42 -3.55
N ARG A 273 -2.53 8.84 -3.55
CA ARG A 273 -1.39 8.01 -3.12
C ARG A 273 -0.31 8.86 -2.45
N ALA A 274 0.59 8.22 -1.73
CA ALA A 274 1.77 8.88 -1.17
C ALA A 274 2.65 9.44 -2.30
N VAL A 275 3.02 10.71 -2.18
CA VAL A 275 3.94 11.39 -3.11
C VAL A 275 5.38 11.37 -2.61
N LEU A 276 5.61 11.10 -1.33
CA LEU A 276 6.94 10.97 -0.74
C LEU A 276 7.04 9.64 -0.03
N LYS A 277 8.13 8.89 -0.27
CA LYS A 277 8.43 7.65 0.45
C LYS A 277 9.89 7.64 0.84
N GLY A 278 10.18 7.18 2.06
CA GLY A 278 11.54 7.12 2.56
C GLY A 278 11.66 6.33 3.84
N GLY A 279 12.88 6.28 4.36
CA GLY A 279 13.20 5.57 5.60
C GLY A 279 14.66 5.21 5.71
N ARG A 280 15.00 4.49 6.78
CA ARG A 280 16.34 3.98 7.07
C ARG A 280 16.51 2.58 6.49
N TYR A 281 17.61 2.38 5.75
CA TYR A 281 17.93 1.16 4.99
C TYR A 281 19.40 0.74 5.20
N ASP A 282 19.80 0.60 6.47
CA ASP A 282 21.19 0.26 6.82
C ASP A 282 21.70 -1.03 6.16
N PRO A 283 20.92 -2.13 6.03
CA PRO A 283 21.41 -3.38 5.43
C PRO A 283 21.95 -3.21 4.01
N LEU A 284 21.34 -2.32 3.22
CA LEU A 284 21.80 -2.01 1.87
C LEU A 284 23.11 -1.21 1.90
N ALA A 285 23.23 -0.25 2.81
CA ALA A 285 24.44 0.55 2.96
C ALA A 285 25.63 -0.29 3.45
N GLU A 286 25.38 -1.17 4.43
CA GLU A 286 26.37 -2.10 4.99
C GLU A 286 26.94 -3.06 3.95
N GLN A 287 26.12 -3.47 2.98
CA GLN A 287 26.55 -4.35 1.90
C GLN A 287 27.66 -3.75 1.03
N PHE A 288 27.65 -2.42 0.83
CA PHE A 288 28.68 -1.72 0.05
C PHE A 288 29.75 -1.06 0.91
N ARG A 289 29.42 -0.68 2.15
CA ARG A 289 30.34 -0.04 3.10
C ARG A 289 30.08 -0.60 4.51
N PRO A 290 30.94 -1.50 5.02
CA PRO A 290 30.75 -2.11 6.34
C PRO A 290 30.55 -1.07 7.46
N GLY A 291 29.48 -1.24 8.24
CA GLY A 291 29.12 -0.36 9.36
C GLY A 291 28.50 0.98 8.95
N ALA A 292 28.26 1.22 7.65
CA ALA A 292 27.55 2.40 7.18
C ALA A 292 26.05 2.27 7.45
N LYS A 293 25.46 3.36 7.92
CA LYS A 293 24.01 3.53 8.01
C LYS A 293 23.53 4.37 6.83
N ALA A 294 22.23 4.30 6.53
CA ALA A 294 21.65 5.15 5.51
C ALA A 294 20.18 5.48 5.71
N ILE A 295 19.82 6.73 5.39
CA ILE A 295 18.45 7.23 5.42
C ILE A 295 18.22 8.19 4.27
N GLY A 296 17.03 8.14 3.69
CA GLY A 296 16.68 9.02 2.59
C GLY A 296 15.20 8.95 2.24
N PHE A 297 14.83 9.72 1.23
CA PHE A 297 13.47 9.72 0.67
C PHE A 297 13.48 10.14 -0.79
N GLY A 298 12.46 9.70 -1.52
CA GLY A 298 12.12 10.19 -2.86
C GLY A 298 10.74 10.84 -2.87
N LEU A 299 10.64 12.00 -3.52
CA LEU A 299 9.40 12.67 -3.89
C LEU A 299 9.08 12.34 -5.37
N TYR A 300 7.93 11.72 -5.61
CA TYR A 300 7.41 11.37 -6.93
C TYR A 300 6.79 12.60 -7.59
N LEU A 301 7.52 13.18 -8.53
CA LEU A 301 7.15 14.43 -9.16
C LEU A 301 5.96 14.28 -10.12
N ASP A 302 5.81 13.13 -10.76
CA ASP A 302 4.71 12.88 -11.71
C ASP A 302 3.32 12.92 -11.05
N GLU A 303 3.24 12.59 -9.76
CA GLU A 303 1.98 12.67 -9.04
C GLU A 303 1.56 14.13 -8.80
N LEU A 304 2.52 15.08 -8.79
CA LEU A 304 2.24 16.50 -8.66
C LEU A 304 1.58 17.09 -9.92
N ASP A 305 1.84 16.53 -11.09
CA ASP A 305 1.17 16.95 -12.33
C ASP A 305 -0.35 16.68 -12.29
N ARG A 306 -0.78 15.69 -11.51
CA ARG A 306 -2.21 15.38 -11.33
C ARG A 306 -2.95 16.43 -10.49
N LEU A 307 -2.23 17.32 -9.79
CA LEU A 307 -2.80 18.37 -8.95
C LEU A 307 -3.53 19.46 -9.76
N SER A 308 -3.28 19.59 -11.07
CA SER A 308 -3.98 20.57 -11.91
C SER A 308 -5.42 20.18 -12.20
N ASP A 309 -5.75 18.90 -12.05
CA ASP A 309 -7.01 18.31 -12.53
C ASP A 309 -8.04 18.12 -11.41
N VAL A 310 -7.66 18.38 -10.15
CA VAL A 310 -8.53 18.18 -8.98
C VAL A 310 -9.26 19.49 -8.66
N PRO A 311 -10.61 19.54 -8.74
CA PRO A 311 -11.37 20.71 -8.33
C PRO A 311 -11.12 20.98 -6.84
N THR A 312 -10.80 22.23 -6.49
CA THR A 312 -10.82 22.68 -5.09
C THR A 312 -12.25 22.61 -4.57
N GLU A 313 -12.52 21.74 -3.60
CA GLU A 313 -13.80 21.75 -2.87
C GLU A 313 -13.94 23.08 -2.11
N GLU A 314 -15.12 23.69 -2.18
CA GLU A 314 -15.42 24.93 -1.47
C GLU A 314 -15.36 24.70 0.05
N THR A 315 -14.46 25.43 0.72
CA THR A 315 -14.39 25.47 2.19
C THR A 315 -15.63 26.17 2.76
N GLY A 316 -16.47 25.41 3.47
CA GLY A 316 -17.62 25.94 4.20
C GLY A 316 -18.74 24.93 4.52
N GLY A 317 -18.76 23.77 3.86
CA GLY A 317 -19.70 22.67 4.11
C GLY A 317 -19.13 21.54 4.97
N LYS A 318 -20.00 20.59 5.38
CA LYS A 318 -19.59 19.34 6.01
C LYS A 318 -18.71 18.54 5.03
N VAL A 319 -17.62 17.93 5.51
CA VAL A 319 -16.74 17.10 4.68
C VAL A 319 -17.56 15.98 4.05
N MET A 320 -17.55 15.91 2.72
CA MET A 320 -18.28 14.88 1.97
C MET A 320 -17.40 13.64 1.81
N LEU A 321 -17.91 12.48 2.26
CA LEU A 321 -17.32 11.18 1.96
C LEU A 321 -17.85 10.65 0.62
N ASN A 322 -16.93 10.43 -0.32
CA ASN A 322 -17.23 9.79 -1.59
C ASN A 322 -17.13 8.26 -1.44
N VAL A 323 -18.20 7.55 -1.81
CA VAL A 323 -18.35 6.11 -1.54
C VAL A 323 -18.63 5.35 -2.83
N ALA A 324 -17.69 4.49 -3.22
CA ALA A 324 -17.90 3.55 -4.33
C ALA A 324 -18.75 2.37 -3.85
N LEU A 325 -19.96 2.27 -4.40
CA LEU A 325 -20.93 1.24 -4.03
C LEU A 325 -21.23 0.34 -5.24
N PRO A 326 -21.11 -1.00 -5.09
CA PRO A 326 -21.36 -1.92 -6.20
C PRO A 326 -22.86 -1.94 -6.53
N LYS A 327 -23.20 -2.03 -7.82
CA LYS A 327 -24.60 -2.26 -8.23
C LYS A 327 -25.04 -3.71 -8.00
N GLY A 328 -26.36 -3.89 -7.82
CA GLY A 328 -27.01 -5.19 -7.73
C GLY A 328 -27.18 -5.69 -6.30
N ARG A 329 -27.47 -6.99 -6.14
CA ARG A 329 -27.90 -7.61 -4.86
C ARG A 329 -27.01 -7.29 -3.66
N LEU A 330 -25.68 -7.22 -3.85
CA LEU A 330 -24.77 -6.85 -2.77
C LEU A 330 -24.89 -5.36 -2.42
N GLY A 331 -24.95 -4.50 -3.44
CA GLY A 331 -25.20 -3.06 -3.31
C GLY A 331 -26.42 -2.73 -2.50
N ASP A 332 -27.56 -3.36 -2.81
CA ASP A 332 -28.83 -3.12 -2.12
C ASP A 332 -28.73 -3.43 -0.62
N LYS A 333 -28.10 -4.57 -0.26
CA LYS A 333 -27.90 -4.97 1.13
C LYS A 333 -27.02 -3.98 1.88
N VAL A 334 -25.93 -3.57 1.25
CA VAL A 334 -24.95 -2.64 1.82
C VAL A 334 -25.55 -1.24 1.97
N TYR A 335 -26.30 -0.76 0.97
CA TYR A 335 -26.99 0.52 1.04
C TYR A 335 -28.02 0.54 2.18
N ASN A 336 -28.78 -0.53 2.36
CA ASN A 336 -29.72 -0.64 3.47
C ASN A 336 -29.01 -0.60 4.83
N LEU A 337 -27.84 -1.24 4.94
CA LEU A 337 -27.01 -1.17 6.15
C LEU A 337 -26.56 0.28 6.44
N LEU A 338 -26.01 0.96 5.43
CA LEU A 338 -25.56 2.35 5.51
C LEU A 338 -26.72 3.31 5.83
N SER A 339 -27.88 3.08 5.22
CA SER A 339 -29.11 3.83 5.51
C SER A 339 -29.55 3.66 6.96
N GLY A 340 -29.49 2.44 7.49
CA GLY A 340 -29.80 2.12 8.88
C GLY A 340 -28.91 2.81 9.92
N VAL A 341 -27.66 3.14 9.56
CA VAL A 341 -26.73 3.89 10.44
C VAL A 341 -26.69 5.40 10.18
N GLY A 342 -27.67 5.92 9.43
CA GLY A 342 -27.89 7.36 9.22
C GLY A 342 -27.22 7.95 7.97
N TYR A 343 -26.79 7.11 7.03
CA TYR A 343 -26.14 7.53 5.79
C TYR A 343 -26.98 7.25 4.54
N GLY A 344 -28.30 7.18 4.67
CA GLY A 344 -29.21 7.01 3.54
C GLY A 344 -29.29 8.27 2.67
N CYS A 345 -29.62 8.13 1.39
CA CYS A 345 -29.93 9.26 0.51
C CYS A 345 -31.43 9.57 0.48
N PRO A 346 -31.81 10.86 0.30
CA PRO A 346 -33.21 11.25 0.07
C PRO A 346 -33.79 10.62 -1.20
N GLU A 347 -32.96 10.45 -2.23
CA GLU A 347 -33.35 9.75 -3.45
C GLU A 347 -33.30 8.24 -3.25
N ASN A 348 -34.30 7.54 -3.79
CA ASN A 348 -34.37 6.10 -3.71
C ASN A 348 -33.32 5.44 -4.60
N TYR A 349 -32.31 4.86 -3.95
CA TYR A 349 -31.20 4.11 -4.55
C TYR A 349 -31.66 3.04 -5.56
N ASN A 350 -32.77 2.35 -5.29
CA ASN A 350 -33.24 1.23 -6.13
C ASN A 350 -33.95 1.68 -7.42
N GLU A 351 -34.39 2.94 -7.48
CA GLU A 351 -35.26 3.45 -8.56
C GLU A 351 -34.55 4.49 -9.44
N THR A 352 -33.45 5.06 -8.96
CA THR A 352 -32.71 6.09 -9.69
C THR A 352 -31.85 5.50 -10.82
N ARG A 353 -31.85 6.16 -11.97
CA ARG A 353 -30.90 5.88 -13.07
C ARG A 353 -29.60 6.69 -12.93
N LYS A 354 -29.50 7.56 -11.92
CA LYS A 354 -28.31 8.36 -11.68
C LYS A 354 -27.15 7.45 -11.25
N LEU A 355 -25.94 7.82 -11.66
CA LEU A 355 -24.71 7.14 -11.23
C LEU A 355 -24.12 7.78 -9.97
N VAL A 356 -24.60 8.96 -9.60
CA VAL A 356 -24.18 9.71 -8.42
C VAL A 356 -25.43 10.10 -7.64
N VAL A 357 -25.43 9.81 -6.34
CA VAL A 357 -26.51 10.15 -5.41
C VAL A 357 -25.88 10.70 -4.15
N GLU A 358 -26.42 11.77 -3.56
CA GLU A 358 -25.80 12.42 -2.41
C GLU A 358 -26.80 12.75 -1.31
N ASN A 359 -26.29 12.81 -0.08
CA ASN A 359 -26.95 13.37 1.08
C ASN A 359 -26.01 14.37 1.74
N PRO A 360 -26.13 15.68 1.42
CA PRO A 360 -25.31 16.72 2.02
C PRO A 360 -25.44 16.83 3.55
N GLU A 361 -26.62 16.52 4.11
CA GLU A 361 -26.84 16.55 5.57
C GLU A 361 -26.05 15.45 6.28
N ALA A 362 -26.03 14.24 5.68
CA ALA A 362 -25.23 13.13 6.19
C ALA A 362 -23.73 13.28 5.87
N GLY A 363 -23.35 14.11 4.90
CA GLY A 363 -21.97 14.28 4.47
C GLY A 363 -21.49 13.13 3.58
N ILE A 364 -22.35 12.57 2.72
CA ILE A 364 -22.03 11.39 1.92
C ILE A 364 -22.50 11.49 0.46
N ARG A 365 -21.67 10.99 -0.45
CA ARG A 365 -21.95 10.89 -1.88
C ARG A 365 -21.62 9.48 -2.35
N TYR A 366 -22.60 8.81 -2.96
CA TYR A 366 -22.45 7.48 -3.51
C TYR A 366 -22.17 7.52 -5.02
N PHE A 367 -21.21 6.71 -5.44
CA PHE A 367 -20.93 6.39 -6.84
C PHE A 367 -21.33 4.96 -7.13
N LEU A 368 -22.30 4.80 -8.03
CA LEU A 368 -22.84 3.51 -8.38
C LEU A 368 -22.02 2.88 -9.51
N VAL A 369 -21.15 1.95 -9.15
CA VAL A 369 -20.17 1.35 -10.07
C VAL A 369 -20.38 -0.16 -10.21
N LYS A 370 -19.74 -0.79 -11.20
CA LYS A 370 -19.72 -2.25 -11.29
C LYS A 370 -18.88 -2.82 -10.14
N PRO A 371 -19.21 -4.03 -9.62
CA PRO A 371 -18.43 -4.65 -8.54
C PRO A 371 -16.93 -4.74 -8.83
N SER A 372 -16.55 -5.04 -10.08
CA SER A 372 -15.15 -5.11 -10.54
C SER A 372 -14.38 -3.80 -10.41
N ASP A 373 -15.10 -2.66 -10.38
CA ASP A 373 -14.49 -1.35 -10.50
C ASP A 373 -14.38 -0.65 -9.14
N VAL A 374 -15.06 -1.15 -8.09
CA VAL A 374 -15.07 -0.52 -6.76
C VAL A 374 -13.65 -0.31 -6.22
N ALA A 375 -12.81 -1.35 -6.26
CA ALA A 375 -11.43 -1.28 -5.76
C ALA A 375 -10.61 -0.22 -6.52
N ILE A 376 -10.78 -0.12 -7.84
CA ILE A 376 -10.11 0.85 -8.71
C ILE A 376 -10.55 2.28 -8.33
N TYR A 377 -11.85 2.52 -8.19
CA TYR A 377 -12.35 3.86 -7.81
C TYR A 377 -11.79 4.33 -6.47
N VAL A 378 -11.62 3.43 -5.51
CA VAL A 378 -11.04 3.74 -4.20
C VAL A 378 -9.53 3.92 -4.30
N GLU A 379 -8.79 3.01 -4.93
CA GLU A 379 -7.33 3.11 -5.10
C GLU A 379 -6.90 4.39 -5.82
N HIS A 380 -7.65 4.81 -6.83
CA HIS A 380 -7.39 6.05 -7.57
C HIS A 380 -7.95 7.30 -6.91
N GLY A 381 -8.51 7.20 -5.70
CA GLY A 381 -9.04 8.33 -4.91
C GLY A 381 -10.24 9.03 -5.55
N ALA A 382 -10.85 8.43 -6.56
CA ALA A 382 -12.14 8.90 -7.06
C ALA A 382 -13.20 8.74 -5.96
N ALA A 383 -13.16 7.65 -5.21
CA ALA A 383 -13.89 7.46 -3.97
C ALA A 383 -12.93 7.40 -2.77
N ASP A 384 -13.36 7.91 -1.62
CA ASP A 384 -12.60 7.84 -0.37
C ASP A 384 -12.68 6.44 0.25
N ILE A 385 -13.85 5.82 0.13
CA ILE A 385 -14.15 4.48 0.66
C ILE A 385 -14.98 3.68 -0.34
N GLY A 386 -15.04 2.36 -0.14
CA GLY A 386 -15.89 1.49 -0.94
C GLY A 386 -16.23 0.18 -0.26
N ILE A 387 -17.23 -0.51 -0.81
CA ILE A 387 -17.64 -1.84 -0.34
C ILE A 387 -17.45 -2.85 -1.47
N VAL A 388 -16.50 -3.77 -1.31
CA VAL A 388 -16.06 -4.66 -2.39
C VAL A 388 -15.95 -6.11 -1.92
N GLY A 389 -16.18 -7.09 -2.78
CA GLY A 389 -15.96 -8.50 -2.46
C GLY A 389 -14.47 -8.80 -2.26
N LYS A 390 -14.15 -9.69 -1.29
CA LYS A 390 -12.77 -10.14 -1.03
C LYS A 390 -12.14 -10.80 -2.27
N ASP A 391 -12.93 -11.45 -3.11
CA ASP A 391 -12.51 -12.02 -4.39
C ASP A 391 -12.00 -10.95 -5.36
N ILE A 392 -12.71 -9.85 -5.50
CA ILE A 392 -12.29 -8.73 -6.36
C ILE A 392 -11.02 -8.08 -5.80
N LEU A 393 -10.98 -7.85 -4.48
CA LEU A 393 -9.83 -7.21 -3.84
C LEU A 393 -8.56 -8.05 -3.93
N ALA A 394 -8.67 -9.37 -3.70
CA ALA A 394 -7.55 -10.30 -3.82
C ALA A 394 -7.09 -10.51 -5.27
N GLU A 395 -8.01 -10.45 -6.23
CA GLU A 395 -7.66 -10.56 -7.66
C GLU A 395 -7.02 -9.28 -8.19
N SER A 396 -7.51 -8.10 -7.79
CA SER A 396 -6.99 -6.83 -8.29
C SER A 396 -5.66 -6.43 -7.65
N GLY A 397 -5.43 -6.83 -6.39
CA GLY A 397 -4.24 -6.42 -5.64
C GLY A 397 -4.20 -4.91 -5.35
N ALA A 398 -5.37 -4.27 -5.24
CA ALA A 398 -5.48 -2.83 -5.09
C ALA A 398 -4.85 -2.33 -3.78
N ASP A 399 -4.12 -1.22 -3.84
CA ASP A 399 -3.43 -0.62 -2.69
C ASP A 399 -4.37 0.24 -1.84
N VAL A 400 -5.18 -0.42 -1.01
CA VAL A 400 -6.18 0.20 -0.13
C VAL A 400 -6.07 -0.36 1.29
N TYR A 401 -6.64 0.35 2.27
CA TYR A 401 -6.92 -0.24 3.58
C TYR A 401 -8.15 -1.14 3.49
N GLU A 402 -8.12 -2.31 4.15
CA GLU A 402 -9.25 -3.24 4.31
C GLU A 402 -9.70 -3.22 5.78
N LEU A 403 -10.57 -2.27 6.14
CA LEU A 403 -10.83 -1.87 7.52
C LEU A 403 -11.87 -2.74 8.25
N LEU A 404 -12.82 -3.35 7.52
CA LEU A 404 -13.88 -4.18 8.13
C LEU A 404 -14.30 -5.31 7.18
N ASP A 405 -14.45 -6.51 7.74
CA ASP A 405 -15.22 -7.59 7.14
C ASP A 405 -16.70 -7.40 7.50
N THR A 406 -17.54 -7.06 6.54
CA THR A 406 -18.96 -6.81 6.82
C THR A 406 -19.76 -8.09 7.06
N GLY A 407 -19.19 -9.26 6.75
CA GLY A 407 -19.89 -10.54 6.78
C GLY A 407 -21.01 -10.67 5.73
N LEU A 408 -21.21 -9.69 4.83
CA LEU A 408 -22.23 -9.73 3.79
C LEU A 408 -21.74 -10.49 2.56
N GLY A 409 -22.69 -11.09 1.83
CA GLY A 409 -22.39 -11.74 0.54
C GLY A 409 -21.48 -12.97 0.67
N LYS A 410 -21.61 -13.74 1.75
CA LYS A 410 -20.72 -14.88 2.04
C LYS A 410 -20.74 -15.91 0.90
N CYS A 411 -19.56 -16.22 0.39
CA CYS A 411 -19.31 -17.33 -0.53
C CYS A 411 -17.89 -17.88 -0.28
N ARG A 412 -17.42 -18.82 -1.10
CA ARG A 412 -16.05 -19.33 -1.04
C ARG A 412 -15.43 -19.46 -2.41
N MET A 413 -14.12 -19.23 -2.50
CA MET A 413 -13.33 -19.59 -3.67
C MET A 413 -13.03 -21.07 -3.60
N CYS A 414 -13.29 -21.76 -4.70
CA CYS A 414 -13.16 -23.20 -4.80
C CYS A 414 -12.34 -23.61 -6.01
N VAL A 415 -11.64 -24.74 -5.88
CA VAL A 415 -11.30 -25.58 -7.03
C VAL A 415 -12.49 -26.52 -7.27
N ALA A 416 -13.01 -26.56 -8.48
CA ALA A 416 -14.06 -27.48 -8.88
C ALA A 416 -13.71 -28.19 -10.19
N GLY A 417 -14.21 -29.40 -10.37
CA GLY A 417 -13.93 -30.22 -11.56
C GLY A 417 -14.88 -31.41 -11.67
N PRO A 418 -14.71 -32.25 -12.71
CA PRO A 418 -15.51 -33.45 -12.91
C PRO A 418 -15.51 -34.37 -11.68
N GLU A 419 -16.59 -35.13 -11.47
CA GLU A 419 -16.71 -36.00 -10.29
C GLU A 419 -15.63 -37.08 -10.21
N ASP A 420 -15.17 -37.57 -11.36
CA ASP A 420 -14.15 -38.59 -11.52
C ASP A 420 -12.75 -38.00 -11.72
N PHE A 421 -12.59 -36.67 -11.58
CA PHE A 421 -11.30 -36.00 -11.73
C PHE A 421 -10.23 -36.64 -10.84
N ARG A 422 -9.09 -36.97 -11.47
CA ARG A 422 -7.89 -37.45 -10.80
C ARG A 422 -6.73 -36.57 -11.21
N GLU A 423 -6.03 -36.06 -10.21
CA GLU A 423 -4.86 -35.21 -10.41
C GLU A 423 -3.73 -36.01 -11.08
N ASP A 424 -3.15 -35.44 -12.14
CA ASP A 424 -1.97 -35.96 -12.83
C ASP A 424 -0.81 -34.97 -12.68
N GLN A 425 0.11 -35.28 -11.76
CA GLN A 425 1.25 -34.41 -11.46
C GLN A 425 2.35 -34.43 -12.54
N SER A 426 2.26 -35.31 -13.55
CA SER A 426 3.28 -35.42 -14.60
C SER A 426 3.21 -34.30 -15.66
N ARG A 427 2.11 -33.54 -15.70
CA ARG A 427 1.89 -32.43 -16.62
C ARG A 427 1.35 -31.20 -15.91
N ALA A 428 1.42 -30.04 -16.55
CA ALA A 428 0.77 -28.83 -16.07
C ALA A 428 -0.76 -29.04 -15.97
N LEU A 429 -1.36 -28.58 -14.87
CA LEU A 429 -2.80 -28.62 -14.65
C LEU A 429 -3.46 -27.48 -15.42
N ARG A 430 -4.42 -27.77 -16.30
CA ARG A 430 -5.16 -26.73 -17.02
C ARG A 430 -6.26 -26.18 -16.13
N VAL A 431 -6.16 -24.91 -15.77
CA VAL A 431 -7.08 -24.22 -14.86
C VAL A 431 -7.83 -23.13 -15.60
N ALA A 432 -9.15 -23.26 -15.75
CA ALA A 432 -9.98 -22.19 -16.28
C ALA A 432 -10.52 -21.30 -15.15
N THR A 433 -10.38 -19.98 -15.30
CA THR A 433 -10.81 -19.03 -14.27
C THR A 433 -10.92 -17.60 -14.81
N LYS A 434 -11.71 -16.77 -14.13
CA LYS A 434 -11.61 -15.30 -14.25
C LYS A 434 -10.64 -14.68 -13.24
N PHE A 435 -10.26 -15.44 -12.20
CA PHE A 435 -9.42 -15.03 -11.08
C PHE A 435 -7.99 -15.55 -11.25
N VAL A 436 -7.28 -14.95 -12.20
CA VAL A 436 -5.96 -15.39 -12.63
C VAL A 436 -4.95 -15.26 -11.49
N ASN A 437 -4.93 -14.13 -10.79
CA ASN A 437 -3.95 -13.88 -9.73
C ASN A 437 -4.20 -14.78 -8.52
N ILE A 438 -5.46 -14.99 -8.14
CA ILE A 438 -5.83 -15.90 -7.05
C ILE A 438 -5.44 -17.35 -7.40
N ALA A 439 -5.74 -17.82 -8.61
CA ALA A 439 -5.38 -19.17 -9.03
C ALA A 439 -3.86 -19.38 -9.06
N LYS A 440 -3.09 -18.42 -9.59
CA LYS A 440 -1.62 -18.46 -9.57
C LYS A 440 -1.08 -18.56 -8.15
N ALA A 441 -1.55 -17.71 -7.25
CA ALA A 441 -1.09 -17.70 -5.86
C ALA A 441 -1.41 -19.03 -5.15
N TYR A 442 -2.62 -19.57 -5.34
CA TYR A 442 -3.05 -20.83 -4.73
C TYR A 442 -2.18 -22.03 -5.14
N TYR A 443 -1.88 -22.18 -6.43
CA TYR A 443 -1.08 -23.31 -6.92
C TYR A 443 0.43 -23.10 -6.74
N ALA A 444 0.92 -21.86 -6.81
CA ALA A 444 2.32 -21.54 -6.50
C ALA A 444 2.69 -21.94 -5.07
N ALA A 445 1.79 -21.69 -4.10
CA ALA A 445 1.99 -22.11 -2.70
C ALA A 445 2.11 -23.64 -2.51
N GLN A 446 1.63 -24.42 -3.48
CA GLN A 446 1.71 -25.89 -3.49
C GLN A 446 2.87 -26.42 -4.36
N GLY A 447 3.62 -25.54 -5.04
CA GLY A 447 4.61 -25.94 -6.02
C GLY A 447 4.01 -26.64 -7.24
N ARG A 448 2.73 -26.37 -7.56
CA ARG A 448 2.02 -27.03 -8.67
C ARG A 448 2.12 -26.18 -9.94
N ASP A 449 2.64 -26.80 -11.01
CA ASP A 449 2.67 -26.20 -12.33
C ASP A 449 1.28 -26.18 -12.99
N ILE A 450 0.90 -25.04 -13.57
CA ILE A 450 -0.44 -24.79 -14.11
C ILE A 450 -0.42 -24.03 -15.43
N ASP A 451 -1.37 -24.38 -16.30
CA ASP A 451 -1.71 -23.63 -17.51
C ASP A 451 -3.03 -22.89 -17.27
N ILE A 452 -2.99 -21.56 -17.22
CA ILE A 452 -4.19 -20.75 -16.98
C ILE A 452 -4.92 -20.42 -18.28
N ILE A 453 -6.23 -20.69 -18.27
CA ILE A 453 -7.16 -20.34 -19.33
C ILE A 453 -8.10 -19.26 -18.78
N LYS A 454 -7.84 -18.00 -19.14
CA LYS A 454 -8.67 -16.88 -18.69
C LYS A 454 -10.03 -16.91 -19.38
N LEU A 455 -11.10 -16.92 -18.59
CA LEU A 455 -12.49 -16.82 -19.05
C LEU A 455 -13.20 -15.67 -18.33
N ASN A 456 -14.23 -15.10 -18.95
CA ASN A 456 -15.00 -13.99 -18.38
C ASN A 456 -16.37 -14.42 -17.80
N GLY A 457 -16.85 -15.63 -18.13
CA GLY A 457 -18.13 -16.16 -17.70
C GLY A 457 -18.36 -17.60 -18.19
N SER A 458 -19.40 -18.25 -17.67
CA SER A 458 -19.73 -19.66 -17.94
C SER A 458 -18.53 -20.59 -17.75
N ILE A 459 -17.84 -20.43 -16.62
CA ILE A 459 -16.55 -21.07 -16.36
C ILE A 459 -16.71 -22.59 -16.23
N GLU A 460 -17.86 -23.04 -15.70
CA GLU A 460 -18.24 -24.44 -15.55
C GLU A 460 -18.25 -25.22 -16.88
N LEU A 461 -18.41 -24.53 -18.01
CA LEU A 461 -18.41 -25.17 -19.33
C LEU A 461 -17.01 -25.66 -19.73
N ALA A 462 -15.94 -25.07 -19.17
CA ALA A 462 -14.57 -25.38 -19.60
C ALA A 462 -14.15 -26.83 -19.32
N PRO A 463 -14.40 -27.42 -18.14
CA PRO A 463 -14.15 -28.85 -17.93
C PRO A 463 -15.06 -29.74 -18.78
N ILE A 464 -16.32 -29.35 -18.98
CA ILE A 464 -17.30 -30.15 -19.73
C ILE A 464 -16.88 -30.32 -21.19
N LEU A 465 -16.33 -29.27 -21.79
CA LEU A 465 -15.84 -29.28 -23.17
C LEU A 465 -14.37 -29.73 -23.29
N GLY A 466 -13.74 -30.15 -22.19
CA GLY A 466 -12.34 -30.57 -22.17
C GLY A 466 -11.31 -29.45 -22.35
N LEU A 467 -11.75 -28.18 -22.25
CA LEU A 467 -10.88 -27.00 -22.35
C LEU A 467 -9.91 -26.93 -21.16
N SER A 468 -10.41 -27.21 -19.95
CA SER A 468 -9.61 -27.26 -18.72
C SER A 468 -9.81 -28.57 -17.97
N ASP A 469 -8.90 -28.86 -17.05
CA ASP A 469 -9.01 -30.02 -16.15
C ASP A 469 -9.88 -29.66 -14.93
N VAL A 470 -9.69 -28.45 -14.40
CA VAL A 470 -10.45 -27.89 -13.27
C VAL A 470 -10.76 -26.42 -13.51
N ILE A 471 -11.59 -25.85 -12.64
CA ILE A 471 -11.87 -24.42 -12.56
C ILE A 471 -11.51 -23.87 -11.19
N VAL A 472 -11.17 -22.59 -11.14
CA VAL A 472 -11.11 -21.80 -9.90
C VAL A 472 -12.20 -20.73 -9.99
N ASP A 473 -13.24 -20.82 -9.18
CA ASP A 473 -14.35 -19.87 -9.19
C ASP A 473 -15.03 -19.76 -7.81
N ILE A 474 -15.86 -18.73 -7.66
CA ILE A 474 -16.65 -18.49 -6.46
C ILE A 474 -17.89 -19.39 -6.43
N VAL A 475 -18.21 -19.91 -5.25
CA VAL A 475 -19.36 -20.78 -5.02
C VAL A 475 -20.18 -20.25 -3.84
N GLU A 476 -21.49 -20.02 -4.04
CA GLU A 476 -22.47 -19.66 -2.99
C GLU A 476 -23.30 -20.88 -2.54
N THR A 477 -24.03 -21.55 -3.43
CA THR A 477 -24.80 -22.78 -3.08
C THR A 477 -24.22 -24.04 -3.71
N GLY A 478 -23.47 -23.91 -4.81
CA GLY A 478 -22.96 -25.03 -5.60
C GLY A 478 -24.01 -25.69 -6.52
N THR A 479 -25.20 -25.09 -6.65
CA THR A 479 -26.27 -25.63 -7.52
C THR A 479 -25.81 -25.72 -8.98
N THR A 480 -25.21 -24.65 -9.52
CA THR A 480 -24.72 -24.61 -10.90
C THR A 480 -23.67 -25.69 -11.18
N LEU A 481 -22.76 -25.96 -10.24
CA LEU A 481 -21.76 -27.02 -10.38
C LEU A 481 -22.43 -28.39 -10.48
N LYS A 482 -23.37 -28.68 -9.58
CA LYS A 482 -24.09 -29.97 -9.54
C LYS A 482 -24.91 -30.22 -10.80
N GLU A 483 -25.62 -29.20 -11.28
CA GLU A 483 -26.41 -29.27 -12.52
C GLU A 483 -25.54 -29.57 -13.76
N ASN A 484 -24.24 -29.32 -13.67
CA ASN A 484 -23.26 -29.54 -14.73
C ASN A 484 -22.30 -30.71 -14.44
N ASN A 485 -22.63 -31.60 -13.49
CA ASN A 485 -21.81 -32.76 -13.11
C ASN A 485 -20.39 -32.40 -12.63
N LEU A 486 -20.24 -31.22 -12.00
CA LEU A 486 -19.02 -30.80 -11.34
C LEU A 486 -19.20 -30.86 -9.82
N LYS A 487 -18.11 -31.12 -9.11
CA LYS A 487 -18.06 -31.04 -7.66
C LYS A 487 -16.97 -30.10 -7.19
N VAL A 488 -17.19 -29.52 -6.01
CA VAL A 488 -16.13 -28.81 -5.28
C VAL A 488 -15.09 -29.84 -4.84
N LEU A 489 -13.86 -29.66 -5.31
CA LEU A 489 -12.71 -30.47 -4.95
C LEU A 489 -12.03 -29.92 -3.70
N THR A 490 -11.93 -28.59 -3.60
CA THR A 490 -11.31 -27.90 -2.47
C THR A 490 -11.91 -26.52 -2.29
N GLU A 491 -12.18 -26.12 -1.05
CA GLU A 491 -12.49 -24.75 -0.66
C GLU A 491 -11.26 -24.17 0.01
N PHE A 492 -10.81 -22.97 -0.40
CA PHE A 492 -9.52 -22.44 0.09
C PHE A 492 -9.52 -20.96 0.46
N MET A 493 -10.56 -20.20 0.11
CA MET A 493 -10.65 -18.80 0.50
C MET A 493 -12.10 -18.42 0.81
N PRO A 494 -12.47 -18.13 2.06
CA PRO A 494 -13.78 -17.57 2.37
C PRO A 494 -13.87 -16.15 1.82
N ILE A 495 -15.04 -15.78 1.30
CA ILE A 495 -15.29 -14.48 0.68
C ILE A 495 -16.48 -13.82 1.35
N SER A 496 -16.34 -12.52 1.55
CA SER A 496 -17.37 -11.61 2.04
C SER A 496 -17.07 -10.21 1.53
N ALA A 497 -18.03 -9.30 1.66
CA ALA A 497 -17.83 -7.90 1.35
C ALA A 497 -16.98 -7.19 2.42
N ARG A 498 -16.08 -6.34 1.95
CA ARG A 498 -15.08 -5.61 2.71
C ARG A 498 -15.32 -4.12 2.61
N PHE A 499 -15.24 -3.43 3.74
CA PHE A 499 -15.13 -1.98 3.77
C PHE A 499 -13.67 -1.61 3.53
N ILE A 500 -13.42 -0.89 2.44
CA ILE A 500 -12.08 -0.45 2.06
C ILE A 500 -12.00 1.08 2.07
N ALA A 501 -10.79 1.61 2.27
CA ALA A 501 -10.52 3.04 2.22
C ALA A 501 -9.25 3.34 1.42
N ASN A 502 -9.26 4.45 0.67
CA ASN A 502 -8.07 4.97 0.03
C ASN A 502 -7.06 5.41 1.11
N ARG A 503 -5.79 5.03 0.96
CA ARG A 503 -4.76 5.35 1.96
C ARG A 503 -4.55 6.85 2.16
N ALA A 504 -4.57 7.63 1.08
CA ALA A 504 -4.39 9.08 1.14
C ALA A 504 -5.64 9.77 1.68
N SER A 505 -6.85 9.42 1.21
CA SER A 505 -8.10 9.96 1.77
C SER A 505 -8.23 9.67 3.26
N TYR A 506 -7.77 8.50 3.71
CA TYR A 506 -7.75 8.16 5.14
C TYR A 506 -6.92 9.14 5.98
N GLN A 507 -5.90 9.79 5.40
CA GLN A 507 -5.14 10.82 6.10
C GLN A 507 -5.92 12.12 6.29
N PHE A 508 -6.75 12.51 5.32
CA PHE A 508 -7.44 13.80 5.36
C PHE A 508 -8.88 13.70 5.90
N LYS A 509 -9.52 12.53 5.79
CA LYS A 509 -10.93 12.28 6.17
C LYS A 509 -11.07 11.21 7.24
N ARG A 510 -10.04 11.05 8.09
CA ARG A 510 -9.99 9.97 9.09
C ARG A 510 -11.19 9.99 10.04
N GLY A 511 -11.55 11.17 10.56
CA GLY A 511 -12.62 11.30 11.54
C GLY A 511 -13.96 10.83 10.99
N GLU A 512 -14.27 11.19 9.75
CA GLU A 512 -15.49 10.80 9.06
C GLU A 512 -15.50 9.29 8.74
N ILE A 513 -14.37 8.75 8.27
CA ILE A 513 -14.22 7.32 7.95
C ILE A 513 -14.33 6.47 9.23
N ASP A 514 -13.60 6.82 10.28
CA ASP A 514 -13.60 6.08 11.56
C ASP A 514 -14.99 6.14 12.23
N THR A 515 -15.71 7.26 12.13
CA THR A 515 -17.09 7.38 12.63
C THR A 515 -18.04 6.43 11.91
N LEU A 516 -17.94 6.36 10.58
CA LEU A 516 -18.76 5.43 9.79
C LEU A 516 -18.38 3.98 10.06
N LEU A 517 -17.08 3.68 10.13
CA LEU A 517 -16.53 2.36 10.45
C LEU A 517 -17.05 1.87 11.80
N GLN A 518 -17.03 2.71 12.84
CA GLN A 518 -17.52 2.38 14.17
C GLN A 518 -19.01 2.00 14.11
N LYS A 519 -19.84 2.84 13.49
CA LYS A 519 -21.28 2.57 13.35
C LYS A 519 -21.56 1.27 12.60
N LEU A 520 -20.80 0.98 11.54
CA LEU A 520 -20.93 -0.26 10.79
C LEU A 520 -20.54 -1.47 11.64
N THR A 521 -19.44 -1.39 12.37
CA THR A 521 -18.96 -2.45 13.26
C THR A 521 -20.01 -2.82 14.32
N GLU A 522 -20.67 -1.82 14.91
CA GLU A 522 -21.74 -2.01 15.90
C GLU A 522 -22.95 -2.78 15.34
N VAL A 523 -23.27 -2.66 14.05
CA VAL A 523 -24.44 -3.31 13.45
C VAL A 523 -24.10 -4.62 12.73
N THR A 524 -22.85 -4.85 12.35
CA THR A 524 -22.45 -6.08 11.63
C THR A 524 -22.19 -7.27 12.55
N ASN A 525 -22.07 -7.08 13.88
CA ASN A 525 -21.80 -8.15 14.86
C ASN A 525 -20.64 -9.08 14.42
N VAL A 526 -19.59 -8.53 13.81
CA VAL A 526 -18.39 -9.26 13.34
C VAL A 526 -17.25 -9.06 14.32
#